data_AF-A0A645FX38-F1
#
_entry.id   AF-A0A645FX38-F1
#
_cell.length_a   1.000
_cell.length_b   1.000
_cell.length_c   1.000
_cell.angle_alpha   90.00
_cell.angle_beta   90.00
_cell.angle_gamma   90.00
#
_symmetry.space_group_name_H-M   'P 1'
#
loop_
_entity.id
_entity.type
_entity.pdbx_description
1 polymer ?
#
loop_
_entity_poly.entity_id
_entity_poly.type
_entity_poly.pdbx_seq_one_letter_code
_entity_poly.pdbx_strand_id
1 'polypeptide(L)'
;MKFAIEPHPNSFIYDIHTAERALELVNYHPCLGYNFDPANVTYLSLSPEIFVDRLKDRIFHVHAKDAELVAHNLATGGTLMQGDMSRLDRSFRFRIPGWGDVNWKRLITELSMTGYQGVLSYEHEDVTMSRMDGVEKTVAFLKPLLIKAPYEGRTDKLFSNKD
;
A
#
# COMPACT_ATOMS: atom_id res chain seq x y z
N MET A 1 2.69 9.36 22.04
CA MET A 1 2.33 8.10 21.36
C MET A 1 1.64 8.46 20.04
N LYS A 2 1.99 7.82 18.92
CA LYS A 2 1.28 7.97 17.63
C LYS A 2 0.25 6.85 17.48
N PHE A 3 -0.84 7.13 16.79
CA PHE A 3 -1.90 6.20 16.45
C PHE A 3 -2.07 6.17 14.93
N ALA A 4 -2.03 4.97 14.36
CA ALA A 4 -2.05 4.75 12.93
C ALA A 4 -3.29 3.92 12.59
N ILE A 5 -4.31 4.55 11.99
CA ILE A 5 -5.51 3.85 11.54
C ILE A 5 -5.22 3.21 10.20
N GLU A 6 -5.69 2.00 9.98
CA GLU A 6 -5.61 1.35 8.68
C GLU A 6 -6.84 1.71 7.83
N PRO A 7 -6.68 2.41 6.68
CA PRO A 7 -7.75 2.51 5.71
C PRO A 7 -8.12 1.11 5.22
N HIS A 8 -9.36 0.71 5.44
CA HIS A 8 -9.82 -0.65 5.18
C HIS A 8 -11.26 -0.65 4.66
N PRO A 9 -11.60 -1.43 3.61
CA PRO A 9 -12.93 -1.47 2.98
C PRO A 9 -14.12 -1.68 3.92
N ASN A 10 -13.91 -2.40 5.02
CA ASN A 10 -14.92 -2.67 6.05
C ASN A 10 -14.86 -1.67 7.24
N SER A 11 -14.24 -0.51 7.06
CA SER A 11 -14.08 0.54 8.08
C SER A 11 -14.77 1.84 7.63
N PHE A 12 -14.82 2.83 8.52
CA PHE A 12 -15.29 4.19 8.20
C PHE A 12 -14.23 5.04 7.47
N ILE A 13 -12.97 4.59 7.47
CA ILE A 13 -11.89 5.14 6.64
C ILE A 13 -11.51 4.04 5.66
N TYR A 14 -11.80 4.24 4.37
CA TYR A 14 -11.62 3.23 3.33
C TYR A 14 -11.12 3.79 1.99
N ASP A 15 -11.28 5.09 1.77
CA ASP A 15 -10.79 5.80 0.59
C ASP A 15 -9.99 7.05 1.00
N ILE A 16 -9.41 7.77 0.03
CA ILE A 16 -8.62 8.97 0.32
C ILE A 16 -9.48 10.12 0.89
N HIS A 17 -10.74 10.22 0.48
CA HIS A 17 -11.65 11.29 0.91
C HIS A 17 -12.04 11.12 2.38
N THR A 18 -12.36 9.90 2.79
CA THR A 18 -12.65 9.54 4.18
C THR A 18 -11.42 9.66 5.07
N ALA A 19 -10.23 9.33 4.55
CA ALA A 19 -8.97 9.53 5.26
C ALA A 19 -8.66 11.03 5.49
N GLU A 20 -8.77 11.87 4.47
CA GLU A 20 -8.59 13.31 4.66
C GLU A 20 -9.65 13.90 5.59
N ARG A 21 -10.91 13.47 5.44
CA ARG A 21 -12.00 13.90 6.31
C ARG A 21 -11.75 13.53 7.77
N ALA A 22 -11.19 12.36 8.05
CA ALA A 22 -10.85 11.96 9.41
C ALA A 22 -9.78 12.86 10.03
N LEU A 23 -8.77 13.28 9.26
CA LEU A 23 -7.77 14.26 9.73
C LEU A 23 -8.41 15.61 10.04
N GLU A 24 -9.29 16.10 9.17
CA GLU A 24 -10.03 17.35 9.39
C GLU A 24 -10.86 17.32 10.67
N LEU A 25 -11.61 16.23 10.90
CA LEU A 25 -12.50 16.07 12.05
C LEU A 25 -11.77 16.13 13.40
N VAL A 26 -10.49 15.76 13.42
CA VAL A 26 -9.64 15.85 14.62
C VAL A 26 -8.71 17.06 14.60
N ASN A 27 -8.97 18.06 13.74
CA ASN A 27 -8.12 19.25 13.57
C ASN A 27 -6.66 18.91 13.30
N TYR A 28 -6.41 17.90 12.45
CA TYR A 28 -5.07 17.46 12.05
C TYR A 28 -4.15 17.09 13.22
N HIS A 29 -4.71 16.59 14.33
CA HIS A 29 -3.97 16.25 15.54
C HIS A 29 -2.70 15.43 15.20
N PRO A 30 -1.50 15.82 15.69
CA PRO A 30 -0.23 15.25 15.24
C PRO A 30 -0.04 13.76 15.59
N CYS A 31 -0.80 13.26 16.56
CA CYS A 31 -0.78 11.84 16.92
C CYS A 31 -1.61 10.95 16.00
N LEU A 32 -2.50 11.49 15.15
CA LEU A 32 -3.27 10.69 14.20
C LEU A 32 -2.55 10.64 12.85
N GLY A 33 -2.40 9.42 12.34
CA GLY A 33 -1.95 9.12 11.00
C GLY A 33 -2.46 7.74 10.57
N TYR A 34 -1.79 7.15 9.59
CA TYR A 34 -2.25 5.97 8.89
C TYR A 34 -1.25 4.83 8.92
N ASN A 35 -1.76 3.63 9.17
CA ASN A 35 -1.11 2.36 8.83
C ASN A 35 -1.53 2.02 7.41
N PHE A 36 -0.68 2.30 6.43
CA PHE A 36 -1.06 2.18 5.05
C PHE A 36 -0.91 0.73 4.57
N ASP A 37 -2.03 0.12 4.19
CA ASP A 37 -2.06 -1.18 3.53
C ASP A 37 -2.51 -0.99 2.06
N PRO A 38 -1.63 -1.23 1.07
CA PRO A 38 -1.98 -1.04 -0.32
C PRO A 38 -2.96 -2.11 -0.85
N ALA A 39 -3.02 -3.30 -0.25
CA ALA A 39 -3.93 -4.36 -0.65
C ALA A 39 -5.40 -3.95 -0.45
N ASN A 40 -5.69 -3.28 0.68
CA ASN A 40 -7.02 -2.75 0.97
C ASN A 40 -7.49 -1.72 -0.06
N VAL A 41 -6.57 -0.89 -0.54
CA VAL A 41 -6.84 0.13 -1.56
C VAL A 41 -7.01 -0.50 -2.93
N THR A 42 -6.14 -1.43 -3.31
CA THR A 42 -6.23 -2.17 -4.58
C THR A 42 -7.48 -3.03 -4.66
N TYR A 43 -7.93 -3.63 -3.55
CA TYR A 43 -9.20 -4.35 -3.48
C TYR A 43 -10.40 -3.47 -3.89
N LEU A 44 -10.39 -2.18 -3.53
CA LEU A 44 -11.41 -1.22 -3.95
C LEU A 44 -11.19 -0.68 -5.38
N SER A 45 -10.27 -1.25 -6.15
CA SER A 45 -9.84 -0.77 -7.47
C SER A 45 -9.32 0.67 -7.45
N LEU A 46 -8.76 1.10 -6.32
CA LEU A 46 -8.16 2.42 -6.14
C LEU A 46 -6.64 2.34 -6.32
N SER A 47 -6.01 3.47 -6.63
CA SER A 47 -4.56 3.59 -6.79
C SER A 47 -3.86 3.82 -5.43
N PRO A 48 -3.04 2.87 -4.93
CA PRO A 48 -2.33 3.02 -3.65
C PRO A 48 -1.39 4.23 -3.60
N GLU A 49 -0.75 4.58 -4.71
CA GLU A 49 0.18 5.70 -4.79
C GLU A 49 -0.47 7.06 -4.46
N ILE A 50 -1.76 7.22 -4.75
CA ILE A 50 -2.50 8.46 -4.49
C ILE A 50 -2.62 8.70 -2.98
N PHE A 51 -2.77 7.63 -2.19
CA PHE A 51 -2.83 7.76 -0.75
C PHE A 51 -1.50 8.25 -0.18
N VAL A 52 -0.38 7.70 -0.67
CA VAL A 52 0.94 8.11 -0.20
C VAL A 52 1.22 9.56 -0.56
N ASP A 53 0.98 9.96 -1.82
CA ASP A 53 1.16 11.35 -2.27
C ASP A 53 0.28 12.34 -1.49
N ARG A 54 -0.97 11.98 -1.19
CA ARG A 54 -1.90 12.91 -0.52
C ARG A 54 -1.74 12.94 0.99
N LEU A 55 -1.42 11.82 1.63
CA LEU A 55 -1.29 11.73 3.08
C LEU A 55 0.12 12.04 3.58
N LYS A 56 1.16 11.88 2.74
CA LYS A 56 2.55 12.28 3.00
C LYS A 56 3.06 11.88 4.39
N ASP A 57 3.35 12.87 5.24
CA ASP A 57 3.87 12.74 6.59
C ASP A 57 2.88 12.07 7.56
N ARG A 58 1.63 11.86 7.14
CA ARG A 58 0.60 11.11 7.89
C ARG A 58 0.67 9.61 7.67
N ILE A 59 1.49 9.10 6.75
CA ILE A 59 1.78 7.66 6.68
C ILE A 59 2.79 7.31 7.78
N PHE A 60 2.33 6.67 8.85
CA PHE A 60 3.15 6.33 10.01
C PHE A 60 3.71 4.91 9.95
N HIS A 61 2.99 4.01 9.29
CA HIS A 61 3.36 2.60 9.14
C HIS A 61 2.85 2.09 7.79
N VAL A 62 3.47 1.04 7.25
CA VAL A 62 3.07 0.45 5.97
C VAL A 62 3.05 -1.07 6.11
N HIS A 63 1.95 -1.69 5.67
CA HIS A 63 1.86 -3.13 5.50
C HIS A 63 2.37 -3.56 4.12
N ALA A 64 3.19 -4.60 4.11
CA ALA A 64 3.62 -5.32 2.92
C ALA A 64 2.61 -6.43 2.61
N LYS A 65 1.44 -6.03 2.13
CA LYS A 65 0.33 -6.91 1.73
C LYS A 65 -0.07 -6.56 0.30
N ASP A 66 -0.48 -7.53 -0.49
CA ASP A 66 -0.86 -7.34 -1.89
C ASP A 66 -2.30 -7.83 -2.11
N ALA A 67 -2.91 -7.43 -3.22
CA ALA A 67 -4.26 -7.88 -3.60
C ALA A 67 -4.32 -8.08 -5.12
N GLU A 68 -4.97 -9.16 -5.54
CA GLU A 68 -5.28 -9.49 -6.93
C GLU A 68 -6.76 -9.21 -7.16
N LEU A 69 -7.09 -8.42 -8.18
CA LEU A 69 -8.44 -8.36 -8.75
C LEU A 69 -8.59 -9.50 -9.76
N VAL A 70 -9.37 -10.51 -9.37
CA VAL A 70 -9.56 -11.73 -10.17
C VAL A 70 -10.50 -11.42 -11.34
N ALA A 71 -9.91 -11.02 -12.47
CA ALA A 71 -10.63 -10.46 -13.62
C ALA A 71 -11.81 -11.32 -14.10
N HIS A 72 -11.65 -12.65 -14.14
CA HIS A 72 -12.72 -13.55 -14.61
C HIS A 72 -13.91 -13.64 -13.65
N ASN A 73 -13.72 -13.38 -12.36
CA ASN A 73 -14.79 -13.37 -11.36
C ASN A 73 -15.35 -11.96 -11.13
N LEU A 74 -14.55 -10.92 -11.38
CA LEU A 74 -14.96 -9.52 -11.21
C LEU A 74 -16.19 -9.16 -12.04
N ALA A 75 -16.28 -9.70 -13.26
CA ALA A 75 -17.41 -9.48 -14.17
C ALA A 75 -18.75 -10.03 -13.63
N THR A 76 -18.72 -10.97 -12.69
CA THR A 76 -19.93 -11.62 -12.16
C THR A 76 -20.20 -11.29 -10.68
N GLY A 77 -19.16 -10.98 -9.91
CA GLY A 77 -19.26 -10.74 -8.46
C GLY A 77 -19.15 -9.29 -8.01
N GLY A 78 -18.69 -8.36 -8.86
CA GLY A 78 -18.38 -6.99 -8.45
C GLY A 78 -17.28 -6.92 -7.38
N THR A 79 -17.06 -5.76 -6.76
CA THR A 79 -15.95 -5.55 -5.81
C THR A 79 -16.31 -5.73 -4.33
N LEU A 80 -17.59 -5.89 -3.95
CA LEU A 80 -17.99 -5.96 -2.52
C LEU A 80 -18.31 -7.39 -2.08
N MET A 81 -17.34 -8.30 -2.23
CA MET A 81 -17.54 -9.72 -1.92
C MET A 81 -17.38 -10.00 -0.42
N GLN A 82 -18.43 -10.56 0.19
CA GLN A 82 -18.47 -10.94 1.61
C GLN A 82 -18.42 -12.47 1.80
N GLY A 83 -18.09 -12.91 3.02
CA GLY A 83 -17.96 -14.31 3.39
C GLY A 83 -16.52 -14.85 3.25
N ASP A 84 -16.39 -16.17 3.16
CA ASP A 84 -15.12 -16.89 3.19
C ASP A 84 -14.12 -16.38 2.13
N MET A 85 -12.91 -16.05 2.57
CA MET A 85 -11.81 -15.55 1.74
C MET A 85 -11.22 -16.61 0.81
N SER A 86 -11.43 -17.90 1.08
CA SER A 86 -10.91 -19.02 0.28
C SER A 86 -11.80 -19.40 -0.91
N ARG A 87 -12.99 -18.81 -1.02
CA ARG A 87 -13.93 -19.06 -2.11
C ARG A 87 -13.31 -18.82 -3.49
N LEU A 88 -13.48 -19.78 -4.39
CA LEU A 88 -12.90 -19.73 -5.74
C LEU A 88 -13.55 -18.67 -6.64
N ASP A 89 -14.80 -18.29 -6.37
CA ASP A 89 -15.59 -17.33 -7.14
C ASP A 89 -15.41 -15.88 -6.68
N ARG A 90 -14.47 -15.60 -5.77
CA ARG A 90 -14.17 -14.23 -5.36
C ARG A 90 -13.57 -13.43 -6.50
N SER A 91 -14.02 -12.20 -6.63
CA SER A 91 -13.50 -11.19 -7.54
C SER A 91 -12.20 -10.54 -7.06
N PHE A 92 -11.75 -10.86 -5.85
CA PHE A 92 -10.43 -10.47 -5.35
C PHE A 92 -9.82 -11.56 -4.47
N ARG A 93 -8.49 -11.51 -4.31
CA ARG A 93 -7.74 -12.29 -3.33
C ARG A 93 -6.71 -11.40 -2.66
N PHE A 94 -6.55 -11.52 -1.35
CA PHE A 94 -5.32 -11.05 -0.73
C PHE A 94 -4.17 -11.95 -1.15
N ARG A 95 -3.02 -11.33 -1.42
CA ARG A 95 -1.82 -11.94 -1.97
C ARG A 95 -0.61 -11.49 -1.16
N ILE A 96 0.47 -12.23 -1.27
CA ILE A 96 1.78 -11.71 -0.88
C ILE A 96 2.31 -10.69 -1.91
N PRO A 97 3.18 -9.75 -1.52
CA PRO A 97 3.85 -8.82 -2.44
C PRO A 97 4.46 -9.50 -3.67
N GLY A 98 4.09 -8.98 -4.85
CA GLY A 98 4.57 -9.46 -6.15
C GLY A 98 3.70 -10.57 -6.77
N TRP A 99 2.64 -10.99 -6.08
CA TRP A 99 1.68 -11.98 -6.56
C TRP A 99 0.26 -11.41 -6.75
N GLY A 100 0.09 -10.10 -6.55
CA GLY A 100 -1.13 -9.37 -6.86
C GLY A 100 -0.88 -8.20 -7.81
N ASP A 101 -1.76 -7.21 -7.76
CA ASP A 101 -1.84 -6.08 -8.68
C ASP A 101 -1.27 -4.78 -8.09
N VAL A 102 -0.75 -4.79 -6.84
CA VAL A 102 -0.07 -3.62 -6.28
C VAL A 102 1.20 -3.34 -7.09
N ASN A 103 1.30 -2.12 -7.64
CA ASN A 103 2.53 -1.66 -8.29
C ASN A 103 3.58 -1.25 -7.25
N TRP A 104 4.28 -2.23 -6.70
CA TRP A 104 5.28 -2.04 -5.64
C TRP A 104 6.41 -1.07 -5.99
N LYS A 105 6.87 -1.05 -7.25
CA LYS A 105 7.91 -0.10 -7.68
C LYS A 105 7.41 1.34 -7.57
N ARG A 106 6.19 1.60 -8.03
CA ARG A 106 5.58 2.93 -7.93
C ARG A 106 5.30 3.30 -6.48
N LEU A 107 4.75 2.38 -5.69
CA LEU A 107 4.45 2.62 -4.28
C LEU A 107 5.72 2.94 -3.47
N ILE A 108 6.78 2.14 -3.60
CA ILE A 108 8.07 2.39 -2.93
C ILE A 108 8.68 3.73 -3.40
N THR A 109 8.53 4.07 -4.68
CA THR A 109 8.95 5.37 -5.20
C THR A 109 8.22 6.52 -4.49
N GLU A 110 6.88 6.48 -4.40
CA GLU A 110 6.12 7.53 -3.70
C GLU A 110 6.43 7.59 -2.21
N LEU A 111 6.59 6.45 -1.54
CA LEU A 111 6.99 6.40 -0.13
C LEU A 111 8.35 7.09 0.06
N SER A 112 9.32 6.81 -0.82
CA SER A 112 10.62 7.47 -0.80
C SER A 112 10.53 8.97 -1.08
N MET A 113 9.72 9.38 -2.07
CA MET A 113 9.57 10.79 -2.48
C MET A 113 8.86 11.64 -1.42
N THR A 114 7.94 11.04 -0.66
CA THR A 114 7.22 11.68 0.44
C THR A 114 7.95 11.61 1.78
N GLY A 115 9.13 10.96 1.83
CA GLY A 115 10.01 10.94 2.98
C GLY A 115 9.68 9.88 4.04
N TYR A 116 8.93 8.83 3.67
CA TYR A 116 8.68 7.69 4.56
C TYR A 116 9.99 6.91 4.80
N GLN A 117 10.36 6.76 6.07
CA GLN A 117 11.60 6.07 6.50
C GLN A 117 11.31 4.85 7.40
N GLY A 118 10.04 4.46 7.52
CA GLY A 118 9.65 3.31 8.33
C GLY A 118 9.90 1.97 7.63
N VAL A 119 9.38 0.91 8.25
CA VAL A 119 9.49 -0.45 7.72
C VAL A 119 8.30 -0.80 6.83
N LEU A 120 8.52 -1.73 5.89
CA LEU A 120 7.43 -2.46 5.26
C LEU A 120 7.14 -3.70 6.11
N SER A 121 6.07 -3.67 6.90
CA SER A 121 5.72 -4.75 7.83
C SER A 121 4.90 -5.83 7.13
N TYR A 122 5.37 -7.06 7.11
CA TYR A 122 4.69 -8.14 6.43
C TYR A 122 3.38 -8.56 7.12
N GLU A 123 2.28 -8.56 6.36
CA GLU A 123 0.99 -9.12 6.76
C GLU A 123 0.62 -10.25 5.79
N HIS A 124 0.23 -11.40 6.32
CA HIS A 124 -0.06 -12.59 5.52
C HIS A 124 -1.54 -12.98 5.62
N GLU A 125 -2.27 -12.78 4.54
CA GLU A 125 -3.64 -13.27 4.34
C GLU A 125 -3.83 -13.99 3.00
N ASP A 126 -2.73 -14.41 2.37
CA ASP A 126 -2.77 -15.12 1.09
C ASP A 126 -3.34 -16.55 1.27
N VAL A 127 -4.55 -16.77 0.77
CA VAL A 127 -5.26 -18.05 0.87
C VAL A 127 -4.70 -19.16 -0.02
N THR A 128 -3.73 -18.85 -0.90
CA THR A 128 -3.15 -19.81 -1.85
C THR A 128 -1.77 -20.32 -1.44
N MET A 129 -1.19 -19.75 -0.39
CA MET A 129 0.20 -20.00 -0.01
C MET A 129 0.35 -20.21 1.49
N SER A 130 1.35 -20.98 1.89
CA SER A 130 1.69 -21.09 3.31
C SER A 130 2.38 -19.82 3.81
N ARG A 131 2.28 -19.56 5.12
CA ARG A 131 2.93 -18.40 5.76
C ARG A 131 4.44 -18.33 5.52
N MET A 132 5.14 -19.46 5.64
CA MET A 132 6.61 -19.48 5.50
C MET A 132 7.07 -19.26 4.06
N ASP A 133 6.45 -19.96 3.10
CA ASP A 133 6.71 -19.74 1.68
C ASP A 133 6.41 -18.28 1.28
N GLY A 134 5.33 -17.73 1.85
CA GLY A 134 4.96 -16.33 1.69
C GLY A 134 6.02 -15.35 2.17
N VAL A 135 6.57 -15.56 3.37
CA VAL A 135 7.65 -14.72 3.93
C VAL A 135 8.88 -14.76 3.01
N GLU A 136 9.33 -15.95 2.63
CA GLU A 136 10.55 -16.11 1.81
C GLU A 136 10.42 -15.42 0.46
N LYS A 137 9.30 -15.63 -0.24
CA LYS A 137 9.02 -15.00 -1.54
C LYS A 137 8.85 -13.49 -1.42
N THR A 138 8.20 -13.01 -0.37
CA THR A 138 8.03 -11.57 -0.13
C THR A 138 9.37 -10.87 0.07
N VAL A 139 10.24 -11.46 0.90
CA VAL A 139 11.58 -10.92 1.12
C VAL A 139 12.39 -10.92 -0.17
N ALA A 140 12.36 -12.03 -0.93
CA ALA A 140 13.06 -12.12 -2.21
C ALA A 140 12.57 -11.07 -3.23
N PHE A 141 11.28 -10.77 -3.23
CA PHE A 141 10.66 -9.80 -4.14
C PHE A 141 10.91 -8.34 -3.74
N LEU A 142 10.67 -7.97 -2.47
CA LEU A 142 10.72 -6.56 -2.03
C LEU A 142 12.13 -6.06 -1.78
N LYS A 143 13.03 -6.90 -1.24
CA LYS A 143 14.39 -6.50 -0.87
C LYS A 143 15.18 -5.80 -2.00
N PRO A 144 15.16 -6.27 -3.26
CA PRO A 144 15.85 -5.56 -4.35
C PRO A 144 15.17 -4.24 -4.76
N LEU A 145 13.93 -3.98 -4.37
CA LEU A 145 13.20 -2.75 -4.70
C LEU A 145 13.43 -1.62 -3.69
N LEU A 146 13.93 -1.93 -2.49
CA LEU A 146 14.12 -0.94 -1.44
C LEU A 146 15.17 0.11 -1.83
N ILE A 147 14.76 1.38 -1.80
CA ILE A 147 15.64 2.54 -2.03
C ILE A 147 16.43 2.80 -0.74
N LYS A 148 17.76 2.80 -0.84
CA LYS A 148 18.65 2.95 0.33
C LYS A 148 18.96 4.39 0.71
N ALA A 149 18.92 5.30 -0.27
CA ALA A 149 19.21 6.71 -0.10
C ALA A 149 18.48 7.52 -1.18
N PRO A 150 18.17 8.81 -0.91
CA PRO A 150 17.65 9.72 -1.92
C PRO A 150 18.59 9.90 -3.11
N TYR A 151 18.06 10.38 -4.23
CA TYR A 151 18.87 10.74 -5.38
C TYR A 151 19.86 11.86 -5.05
N GLU A 152 21.14 11.64 -5.31
CA GLU A 152 22.25 12.57 -4.98
C GLU A 152 22.33 13.78 -5.92
N GLY A 153 21.44 13.87 -6.91
CA GLY A 153 21.46 14.89 -7.95
C GLY A 153 22.27 14.48 -9.18
N ARG A 154 22.17 15.31 -10.22
CA ARG A 154 22.95 15.16 -11.46
C ARG A 154 24.23 15.97 -11.33
N THR A 155 25.38 15.37 -11.61
CA THR A 155 26.67 16.08 -11.63
C THR A 155 27.25 16.24 -13.04
N ASP A 156 26.51 15.82 -14.08
CA ASP A 156 26.97 15.88 -15.46
C ASP A 156 26.96 17.31 -16.04
N LYS A 157 27.83 17.56 -17.03
CA LYS A 157 28.12 18.91 -17.58
C LYS A 157 26.89 19.66 -18.10
N LEU A 158 25.81 18.96 -18.46
CA LEU A 158 24.57 19.58 -18.93
C LEU A 158 23.74 20.18 -17.77
N PHE A 159 24.03 19.79 -16.53
CA PHE A 159 23.28 20.18 -15.32
C PHE A 159 24.16 20.88 -14.27
N SER A 160 25.48 20.89 -14.46
CA SER A 160 26.44 21.61 -13.61
C SER A 160 26.60 23.10 -13.96
N ASN A 161 25.97 23.57 -15.04
CA ASN A 161 25.92 25.00 -15.38
C ASN A 161 24.61 25.59 -14.88
N LYS A 162 24.63 26.08 -13.64
CA LYS A 162 23.73 27.14 -13.20
C LYS A 162 24.60 28.26 -12.68
N ASP A 163 24.39 29.45 -13.24
CA ASP A 163 24.93 30.74 -12.81
C ASP A 163 24.71 30.99 -11.31
#